data_AF-U6KIJ4-F1
#
_entry.id   AF-U6KIJ4-F1
#
_cell.length_a   1.000
_cell.length_b   1.000
_cell.length_c   1.000
_cell.angle_alpha   90.00
_cell.angle_beta   90.00
_cell.angle_gamma   90.00
#
_symmetry.space_group_name_H-M   'P 1'
#
loop_
_entity.id
_entity.type
_entity.pdbx_description
1 polymer ?
#
loop_
_entity_poly.entity_id
_entity_poly.type
_entity_poly.pdbx_seq_one_letter_code
_entity_poly.pdbx_strand_id
1 'polypeptide(L)'
;MDQFRDHMVHTHNAIRRRHSTGDLKWNPLIAANVLHYLRHQDQYQQCRMQHSPQEDRKLPDIKGGLGENLYTACSIGELPREVVDAWSGEGNCFRYGKIGNPCTGVLGPKCSIESHAEGLMTGHYTATVWNDSKELGCAYVVCKRECQNNRPLLLVGCQYTPAGNIVGQAPFPKETAVKLQSFYPQLLPGAPEDPEQIKKCEEFRKEMKMKNPRVDLVEKAKRQ
;
A
#
# COMPACT_ATOMS: atom_id res chain seq x y z
N MET A 1 -12.90 -5.21 -20.94
CA MET A 1 -12.78 -4.62 -19.59
C MET A 1 -12.15 -5.63 -18.61
N ASP A 2 -11.18 -6.43 -19.09
CA ASP A 2 -10.75 -7.69 -18.42
C ASP A 2 -9.27 -7.70 -18.00
N GLN A 3 -8.38 -7.08 -18.79
CA GLN A 3 -6.93 -7.16 -18.55
C GLN A 3 -6.44 -6.46 -17.27
N PHE A 4 -7.01 -5.29 -16.91
CA PHE A 4 -6.62 -4.60 -15.67
C PHE A 4 -7.01 -5.43 -14.44
N ARG A 5 -8.26 -5.90 -14.39
CA ARG A 5 -8.75 -6.77 -13.31
C ARG A 5 -7.83 -7.96 -13.12
N ASP A 6 -7.59 -8.69 -14.21
CA ASP A 6 -6.80 -9.91 -14.19
C ASP A 6 -5.37 -9.62 -13.77
N HIS A 7 -4.76 -8.55 -14.28
CA HIS A 7 -3.42 -8.12 -13.87
C HIS A 7 -3.34 -7.83 -12.37
N MET A 8 -4.31 -7.07 -11.83
CA MET A 8 -4.34 -6.74 -10.40
C MET A 8 -4.48 -7.99 -9.54
N VAL A 9 -5.44 -8.87 -9.84
CA VAL A 9 -5.65 -10.11 -9.07
C VAL A 9 -4.44 -11.04 -9.17
N HIS A 10 -3.93 -11.28 -10.39
CA HIS A 10 -2.80 -12.18 -10.61
C HIS A 10 -1.54 -11.70 -9.88
N THR A 11 -1.23 -10.41 -9.94
CA THR A 11 -0.01 -9.87 -9.32
C THR A 11 -0.09 -9.92 -7.80
N HIS A 12 -1.25 -9.55 -7.22
CA HIS A 12 -1.49 -9.72 -5.78
C HIS A 12 -1.29 -11.17 -5.35
N ASN A 13 -1.91 -12.12 -6.05
CA ASN A 13 -1.85 -13.53 -5.69
C ASN A 13 -0.45 -14.12 -5.89
N ALA A 14 0.31 -13.68 -6.90
CA ALA A 14 1.70 -14.06 -7.07
C ALA A 14 2.55 -13.64 -5.85
N ILE A 15 2.36 -12.42 -5.34
CA ILE A 15 3.06 -11.93 -4.14
C ILE A 15 2.58 -12.71 -2.90
N ARG A 16 1.27 -12.86 -2.70
CA ARG A 16 0.69 -13.53 -1.53
C ARG A 16 1.11 -14.99 -1.40
N ARG A 17 1.19 -15.73 -2.52
CA ARG A 17 1.71 -17.11 -2.54
C ARG A 17 3.16 -17.19 -2.06
N ARG A 18 4.03 -16.23 -2.43
CA ARG A 18 5.40 -16.14 -1.87
C ARG A 18 5.39 -15.93 -0.35
N HIS A 19 4.39 -15.22 0.16
CA HIS A 19 4.18 -14.97 1.58
C HIS A 19 3.38 -16.08 2.29
N SER A 20 3.06 -17.18 1.61
CA SER A 20 2.18 -18.23 2.16
C SER A 20 0.84 -17.69 2.67
N THR A 21 0.35 -16.58 2.14
CA THR A 21 -0.97 -16.01 2.45
C THR A 21 -1.96 -16.39 1.35
N GLY A 22 -3.22 -16.64 1.73
CA GLY A 22 -4.21 -17.17 0.79
C GLY A 22 -4.57 -16.20 -0.33
N ASP A 23 -4.86 -16.71 -1.53
CA ASP A 23 -5.23 -15.91 -2.69
C ASP A 23 -6.46 -15.01 -2.41
N LEU A 24 -6.43 -13.80 -2.96
CA LEU A 24 -7.56 -12.89 -3.00
C LEU A 24 -8.46 -13.21 -4.20
N LYS A 25 -9.77 -13.03 -4.02
CA LYS A 25 -10.79 -13.10 -5.06
C LYS A 25 -11.27 -11.70 -5.46
N TRP A 26 -11.57 -11.50 -6.73
CA TRP A 26 -12.15 -10.24 -7.18
C TRP A 26 -13.59 -10.09 -6.68
N ASN A 27 -13.91 -8.93 -6.12
CA ASN A 27 -15.27 -8.57 -5.73
C ASN A 27 -15.72 -7.31 -6.51
N PRO A 28 -16.76 -7.41 -7.37
CA PRO A 28 -17.21 -6.31 -8.19
C PRO A 28 -17.85 -5.16 -7.39
N LEU A 29 -18.44 -5.41 -6.22
CA LEU A 29 -19.00 -4.37 -5.35
C LEU A 29 -17.87 -3.50 -4.78
N ILE A 30 -16.77 -4.11 -4.35
CA ILE A 30 -15.58 -3.40 -3.86
C ILE A 30 -14.97 -2.58 -5.01
N ALA A 31 -14.88 -3.15 -6.22
CA ALA A 31 -14.35 -2.45 -7.39
C ALA A 31 -15.21 -1.24 -7.79
N ALA A 32 -16.54 -1.36 -7.71
CA ALA A 32 -17.46 -0.26 -7.93
C ALA A 32 -17.32 0.84 -6.86
N ASN A 33 -17.14 0.46 -5.59
CA ASN A 33 -16.95 1.41 -4.50
C ASN A 33 -15.68 2.24 -4.68
N VAL A 34 -14.54 1.60 -4.96
CA VAL A 34 -13.30 2.32 -5.19
C VAL A 34 -13.39 3.19 -6.45
N LEU A 35 -14.01 2.71 -7.54
CA LEU A 35 -14.21 3.54 -8.75
C LEU A 35 -15.06 4.79 -8.45
N HIS A 36 -16.12 4.65 -7.65
CA HIS A 36 -16.93 5.79 -7.23
C HIS A 36 -16.09 6.83 -6.49
N TYR A 37 -15.28 6.39 -5.54
CA TYR A 37 -14.38 7.28 -4.81
C TYR A 37 -13.33 7.96 -5.71
N LEU A 38 -12.69 7.21 -6.61
CA LEU A 38 -11.69 7.77 -7.52
C LEU A 38 -12.28 8.81 -8.47
N ARG A 39 -13.52 8.62 -8.94
CA ARG A 39 -14.25 9.62 -9.73
C ARG A 39 -14.55 10.87 -8.94
N HIS A 40 -14.94 10.75 -7.66
CA HIS A 40 -15.10 11.88 -6.78
C HIS A 40 -13.76 12.64 -6.58
N GLN A 41 -12.65 11.91 -6.41
CA GLN A 41 -11.31 12.50 -6.32
C GLN A 41 -10.94 13.31 -7.57
N ASP A 42 -11.16 12.76 -8.77
CA ASP A 42 -10.95 13.48 -10.02
C ASP A 42 -11.83 14.74 -10.12
N GLN A 43 -13.13 14.58 -9.85
CA GLN A 43 -14.11 15.64 -10.09
C GLN A 43 -13.97 16.83 -9.14
N TYR A 44 -13.63 16.58 -7.87
CA TYR A 44 -13.73 17.60 -6.82
C TYR A 44 -12.42 17.88 -6.08
N GLN A 45 -11.44 16.97 -6.15
CA GLN A 45 -10.24 17.02 -5.31
C GLN A 45 -8.94 16.99 -6.13
N GLN A 46 -9.04 17.17 -7.45
CA GLN A 46 -7.90 17.23 -8.38
C GLN A 46 -7.00 15.98 -8.30
N CYS A 47 -7.59 14.82 -8.05
CA CYS A 47 -6.87 13.55 -7.86
C CYS A 47 -5.73 13.63 -6.84
N ARG A 48 -5.91 14.36 -5.74
CA ARG A 48 -4.97 14.28 -4.63
C ARG A 48 -4.95 12.84 -4.12
N MET A 49 -3.75 12.27 -3.94
CA MET A 49 -3.61 10.92 -3.42
C MET A 49 -3.92 10.89 -1.92
N GLN A 50 -5.22 10.90 -1.62
CA GLN A 50 -5.78 10.89 -0.27
C GLN A 50 -6.72 9.69 -0.15
N HIS A 51 -6.65 9.01 0.99
CA HIS A 51 -7.51 7.86 1.28
C HIS A 51 -8.98 8.26 1.41
N SER A 52 -9.85 7.33 1.03
CA SER A 52 -11.28 7.46 1.28
C SER A 52 -11.58 7.53 2.79
N PRO A 53 -12.62 8.30 3.17
CA PRO A 53 -13.15 8.27 4.52
C PRO A 53 -13.43 6.83 5.00
N GLN A 54 -13.36 6.59 6.32
CA GLN A 54 -13.53 5.23 6.84
C GLN A 54 -14.99 4.76 6.73
N GLU A 55 -15.94 5.69 6.75
CA GLU A 55 -17.37 5.47 6.52
C GLU A 55 -17.64 4.95 5.11
N ASP A 56 -16.97 5.49 4.09
CA ASP A 56 -17.07 5.04 2.68
C ASP A 56 -16.43 3.66 2.45
N ARG A 57 -15.72 3.15 3.46
CA ARG A 57 -15.08 1.84 3.49
C ARG A 57 -15.86 0.81 4.31
N LYS A 58 -17.15 1.06 4.53
CA LYS A 58 -18.09 0.12 5.15
C LYS A 58 -19.28 -0.07 4.22
N LEU A 59 -19.30 -1.19 3.50
CA LEU A 59 -20.43 -1.56 2.65
C LEU A 59 -21.39 -2.49 3.41
N PRO A 60 -22.71 -2.32 3.30
CA PRO A 60 -23.69 -3.14 4.03
C PRO A 60 -23.50 -4.66 3.82
N ASP A 61 -23.15 -5.06 2.61
CA ASP A 61 -23.00 -6.48 2.22
C ASP A 61 -21.58 -7.03 2.46
N ILE A 62 -20.64 -6.19 2.93
CA ILE A 62 -19.24 -6.57 3.14
C ILE A 62 -18.88 -6.46 4.63
N LYS A 63 -18.74 -7.62 5.28
CA LYS A 63 -18.36 -7.72 6.69
C LYS A 63 -16.86 -7.45 6.89
N GLY A 64 -16.51 -6.81 8.00
CA GLY A 64 -15.11 -6.53 8.36
C GLY A 64 -14.52 -5.26 7.75
N GLY A 65 -15.31 -4.47 7.01
CA GLY A 65 -14.89 -3.22 6.40
C GLY A 65 -13.87 -3.40 5.27
N LEU A 66 -13.41 -2.28 4.73
CA LEU A 66 -12.47 -2.22 3.62
C LEU A 66 -11.16 -1.52 4.03
N GLY A 67 -10.03 -2.18 3.78
CA GLY A 67 -8.72 -1.53 3.71
C GLY A 67 -8.56 -0.81 2.37
N GLU A 68 -7.53 0.03 2.22
CA GLU A 68 -7.28 0.72 0.94
C GLU A 68 -5.79 0.98 0.69
N ASN A 69 -5.36 0.72 -0.55
CA ASN A 69 -4.10 1.21 -1.11
C ASN A 69 -4.40 2.17 -2.25
N LEU A 70 -3.59 3.23 -2.36
CA LEU A 70 -3.66 4.20 -3.46
C LEU A 70 -2.29 4.31 -4.15
N TYR A 71 -2.33 4.68 -5.42
CA TYR A 71 -1.13 4.89 -6.22
C TYR A 71 -1.40 5.97 -7.27
N THR A 72 -0.40 6.81 -7.54
CA THR A 72 -0.42 7.75 -8.64
C THR A 72 0.76 7.52 -9.58
N ALA A 73 0.53 7.72 -10.87
CA ALA A 73 1.59 7.68 -11.87
C ALA A 73 1.34 8.67 -13.00
N CYS A 74 2.44 9.17 -13.56
CA CYS A 74 2.43 9.96 -14.77
C CYS A 74 2.63 9.03 -15.96
N SER A 75 1.58 8.84 -16.76
CA SER A 75 1.61 7.88 -17.88
C SER A 75 1.34 8.57 -19.21
N ILE A 76 1.84 8.00 -20.30
CA ILE A 76 1.52 8.39 -21.67
C ILE A 76 0.18 7.80 -22.18
N GLY A 77 -0.64 7.24 -21.28
CA GLY A 77 -1.97 6.69 -21.58
C GLY A 77 -2.11 5.19 -21.28
N GLU A 78 -1.01 4.47 -21.02
CA GLU A 78 -1.06 3.07 -20.59
C GLU A 78 -1.19 2.93 -19.07
N LEU A 79 -1.82 1.85 -18.62
CA LEU A 79 -1.86 1.53 -17.20
C LEU A 79 -0.49 1.07 -16.70
N PRO A 80 0.05 1.66 -15.62
CA PRO A 80 1.28 1.19 -15.02
C PRO A 80 1.05 -0.23 -14.51
N ARG A 81 1.75 -1.20 -15.10
CA ARG A 81 1.69 -2.61 -14.66
C ARG A 81 2.38 -2.82 -13.30
N GLU A 82 3.12 -1.83 -12.85
CA GLU A 82 3.98 -1.88 -11.67
C GLU A 82 3.27 -1.48 -10.36
N VAL A 83 1.96 -1.17 -10.38
CA VAL A 83 1.23 -0.65 -9.19
C VAL A 83 1.38 -1.57 -7.98
N VAL A 84 1.13 -2.86 -8.16
CA VAL A 84 1.18 -3.85 -7.07
C VAL A 84 2.62 -4.11 -6.63
N ASP A 85 3.57 -4.09 -7.59
CA ASP A 85 4.99 -4.24 -7.29
C ASP A 85 5.52 -3.04 -6.50
N ALA A 86 5.08 -1.83 -6.81
CA ALA A 86 5.42 -0.61 -6.08
C ALA A 86 4.92 -0.68 -4.62
N TRP A 87 3.66 -1.08 -4.41
CA TRP A 87 3.13 -1.33 -3.07
C TRP A 87 3.89 -2.43 -2.33
N SER A 88 4.20 -3.54 -3.02
CA SER A 88 4.96 -4.66 -2.43
C SER A 88 6.42 -4.31 -2.14
N GLY A 89 6.99 -3.35 -2.86
CA GLY A 89 8.36 -2.87 -2.69
C GLY A 89 8.63 -2.31 -1.29
N GLU A 90 7.60 -1.80 -0.62
CA GLU A 90 7.69 -1.36 0.79
C GLU A 90 8.08 -2.51 1.74
N GLY A 91 7.95 -3.78 1.33
CA GLY A 91 8.42 -4.93 2.09
C GLY A 91 9.93 -4.88 2.38
N ASN A 92 10.72 -4.22 1.51
CA ASN A 92 12.14 -3.97 1.77
C ASN A 92 12.37 -3.06 2.98
N CYS A 93 11.37 -2.27 3.35
CA CYS A 93 11.39 -1.33 4.46
C CYS A 93 10.66 -1.87 5.71
N PHE A 94 10.19 -3.12 5.68
CA PHE A 94 9.41 -3.72 6.75
C PHE A 94 10.21 -4.74 7.56
N ARG A 95 10.09 -4.65 8.89
CA ARG A 95 10.53 -5.65 9.88
C ARG A 95 9.29 -6.31 10.48
N TYR A 96 9.30 -7.63 10.62
CA TYR A 96 8.14 -8.38 11.11
C TYR A 96 7.72 -7.93 12.52
N GLY A 97 6.44 -7.64 12.72
CA GLY A 97 5.89 -7.25 14.02
C GLY A 97 4.44 -6.83 13.93
N LYS A 98 3.87 -6.44 15.08
CA LYS A 98 2.49 -5.94 15.17
C LYS A 98 2.39 -4.54 14.55
N ILE A 99 1.37 -4.33 13.72
CA ILE A 99 1.06 -2.99 13.18
C ILE A 99 0.82 -2.01 14.33
N GLY A 100 1.30 -0.78 14.16
CA GLY A 100 1.32 0.24 15.21
C GLY A 100 2.62 0.25 16.02
N ASN A 101 3.41 -0.83 16.02
CA ASN A 101 4.77 -0.78 16.56
C ASN A 101 5.68 0.01 15.59
N PRO A 102 6.30 1.13 16.02
CA PRO A 102 7.14 1.97 15.15
C PRO A 102 8.38 1.23 14.62
N CYS A 103 8.85 0.21 15.33
CA CYS A 103 10.00 -0.60 14.92
C CYS A 103 9.73 -1.57 13.76
N THR A 104 8.49 -1.64 13.28
CA THR A 104 8.17 -2.39 12.06
C THR A 104 8.67 -1.69 10.79
N GLY A 105 8.99 -0.39 10.85
CA GLY A 105 9.59 0.35 9.75
C GLY A 105 11.10 0.47 9.90
N VAL A 106 11.87 0.02 8.92
CA VAL A 106 13.34 -0.06 8.96
C VAL A 106 13.96 0.20 7.58
N LEU A 107 15.19 0.71 7.52
CA LEU A 107 15.96 0.73 6.27
C LEU A 107 16.61 -0.64 6.03
N GLY A 108 15.87 -1.58 5.45
CA GLY A 108 16.45 -2.83 4.97
C GLY A 108 17.44 -2.58 3.81
N PRO A 109 18.23 -3.59 3.40
CA PRO A 109 19.30 -3.41 2.42
C PRO A 109 18.87 -2.83 1.06
N LYS A 110 17.61 -3.07 0.68
CA LYS A 110 17.00 -2.59 -0.57
C LYS A 110 15.92 -1.53 -0.34
N CYS A 111 15.77 -1.05 0.90
CA CYS A 111 14.77 -0.04 1.21
C CYS A 111 15.19 1.32 0.63
N SER A 112 14.24 2.02 0.00
CA SER A 112 14.37 3.43 -0.33
C SER A 112 13.10 4.16 0.10
N ILE A 113 13.26 5.40 0.59
CA ILE A 113 12.14 6.29 0.94
C ILE A 113 11.82 7.29 -0.17
N GLU A 114 12.59 7.30 -1.26
CA GLU A 114 12.47 8.29 -2.33
C GLU A 114 11.17 8.17 -3.13
N SER A 115 10.59 6.99 -3.24
CA SER A 115 9.29 6.79 -3.90
C SER A 115 8.09 6.85 -2.94
N HIS A 116 8.33 6.92 -1.63
CA HIS A 116 7.25 7.00 -0.64
C HIS A 116 6.61 8.38 -0.58
N ALA A 117 5.30 8.43 -0.37
CA ALA A 117 4.53 9.68 -0.23
C ALA A 117 4.95 10.53 0.97
N GLU A 118 5.41 9.90 2.05
CA GLU A 118 5.92 10.56 3.25
C GLU A 118 6.80 9.56 4.01
N GLY A 119 7.92 10.03 4.54
CA GLY A 119 8.80 9.25 5.40
C GLY A 119 9.12 7.85 4.87
N LEU A 120 9.13 6.89 5.80
CA LEU A 120 9.24 5.47 5.49
C LEU A 120 7.86 4.83 5.59
N MET A 121 7.39 4.18 4.54
CA MET A 121 6.07 3.56 4.48
C MET A 121 6.22 2.03 4.41
N THR A 122 5.26 1.34 5.01
CA THR A 122 5.14 -0.13 4.97
C THR A 122 3.69 -0.59 4.81
N GLY A 123 2.74 0.34 4.86
CA GLY A 123 1.31 0.06 4.96
C GLY A 123 0.72 -0.53 3.69
N HIS A 124 1.23 -0.16 2.52
CA HIS A 124 0.75 -0.71 1.26
C HIS A 124 1.19 -2.17 1.10
N TYR A 125 2.44 -2.46 1.46
CA TYR A 125 2.95 -3.83 1.49
C TYR A 125 2.14 -4.68 2.46
N THR A 126 1.98 -4.26 3.71
CA THR A 126 1.27 -5.06 4.72
C THR A 126 -0.20 -5.28 4.38
N ALA A 127 -0.88 -4.33 3.73
CA ALA A 127 -2.22 -4.54 3.20
C ALA A 127 -2.26 -5.59 2.07
N THR A 128 -1.29 -5.54 1.15
CA THR A 128 -1.17 -6.48 0.01
C THR A 128 -1.04 -7.93 0.49
N VAL A 129 -0.20 -8.14 1.51
CA VAL A 129 0.10 -9.48 2.06
C VAL A 129 -0.73 -9.84 3.29
N TRP A 130 -1.73 -9.03 3.66
CA TRP A 130 -2.53 -9.27 4.86
C TRP A 130 -3.23 -10.62 4.81
N ASN A 131 -2.94 -11.50 5.76
CA ASN A 131 -3.37 -12.89 5.76
C ASN A 131 -4.90 -13.05 5.72
N ASP A 132 -5.59 -12.18 6.44
CA ASP A 132 -7.02 -12.32 6.67
C ASP A 132 -7.86 -11.71 5.55
N SER A 133 -7.30 -10.81 4.74
CA SER A 133 -7.96 -10.28 3.53
C SER A 133 -8.21 -11.42 2.56
N LYS A 134 -9.45 -11.54 2.06
CA LYS A 134 -9.92 -12.61 1.17
C LYS A 134 -10.40 -12.11 -0.18
N GLU A 135 -10.89 -10.88 -0.25
CA GLU A 135 -11.35 -10.31 -1.51
C GLU A 135 -10.77 -8.91 -1.73
N LEU A 136 -10.65 -8.52 -2.99
CA LEU A 136 -10.27 -7.17 -3.38
C LEU A 136 -11.12 -6.66 -4.55
N GLY A 137 -11.19 -5.34 -4.66
CA GLY A 137 -11.65 -4.66 -5.86
C GLY A 137 -10.77 -3.46 -6.13
N CYS A 138 -10.41 -3.25 -7.39
CA CYS A 138 -9.54 -2.16 -7.82
C CYS A 138 -10.21 -1.34 -8.92
N ALA A 139 -9.81 -0.08 -9.02
CA ALA A 139 -10.18 0.79 -10.13
C ALA A 139 -9.05 1.80 -10.39
N TYR A 140 -9.18 2.49 -11.51
CA TYR A 140 -8.37 3.65 -11.82
C TYR A 140 -9.21 4.72 -12.52
N VAL A 141 -8.72 5.96 -12.48
CA VAL A 141 -9.21 7.07 -13.31
C VAL A 141 -8.03 7.79 -13.95
N VAL A 142 -8.26 8.33 -15.15
CA VAL A 142 -7.38 9.33 -15.76
C VAL A 142 -7.87 10.68 -15.25
N CYS A 143 -7.00 11.37 -14.53
CA CYS A 143 -7.33 12.62 -13.87
C CYS A 143 -7.33 13.78 -14.87
N LYS A 144 -8.23 14.76 -14.67
CA LYS A 144 -8.23 16.02 -15.43
C LYS A 144 -6.97 16.85 -15.18
N ARG A 145 -6.41 16.73 -13.97
CA ARG A 145 -5.11 17.32 -13.64
C ARG A 145 -4.01 16.51 -14.32
N GLU A 146 -3.06 17.22 -14.91
CA GLU A 146 -1.89 16.61 -15.52
C GLU A 146 -0.71 16.48 -14.54
N CYS A 147 0.16 15.54 -14.86
CA CYS A 147 1.52 15.46 -14.36
C CYS A 147 2.45 16.46 -15.05
N GLN A 148 3.72 16.49 -14.64
CA GLN A 148 4.75 17.20 -15.39
C GLN A 148 4.83 16.76 -16.86
N ASN A 149 5.20 17.72 -17.72
CA ASN A 149 5.32 17.58 -19.18
C ASN A 149 3.98 17.23 -19.86
N ASN A 150 2.88 17.76 -19.33
CA ASN A 150 1.51 17.58 -19.84
C ASN A 150 1.12 16.10 -20.02
N ARG A 151 1.62 15.24 -19.13
CA ARG A 151 1.29 13.80 -19.15
C ARG A 151 0.02 13.56 -18.33
N PRO A 152 -0.88 12.67 -18.79
CA PRO A 152 -1.98 12.20 -17.97
C PRO A 152 -1.54 11.69 -16.60
N LEU A 153 -2.19 12.19 -15.53
CA LEU A 153 -2.08 11.63 -14.20
C LEU A 153 -3.08 10.48 -14.07
N LEU A 154 -2.61 9.32 -13.67
CA LEU A 154 -3.45 8.19 -13.27
C LEU A 154 -3.54 8.14 -11.76
N LEU A 155 -4.76 7.97 -11.25
CA LEU A 155 -5.01 7.62 -9.85
C LEU A 155 -5.59 6.19 -9.84
N VAL A 156 -4.93 5.29 -9.12
CA VAL A 156 -5.29 3.88 -8.97
C VAL A 156 -5.59 3.60 -7.50
N GLY A 157 -6.62 2.81 -7.24
CA GLY A 157 -6.98 2.39 -5.90
C GLY A 157 -7.40 0.94 -5.86
N CYS A 158 -7.03 0.25 -4.78
CA CYS A 158 -7.54 -1.08 -4.45
C CYS A 158 -8.07 -1.07 -3.02
N GLN A 159 -9.22 -1.68 -2.82
CA GLN A 159 -9.80 -1.92 -1.51
C GLN A 159 -9.84 -3.43 -1.22
N TYR A 160 -9.67 -3.81 0.06
CA TYR A 160 -9.49 -5.20 0.49
C TYR A 160 -10.45 -5.52 1.63
N THR A 161 -11.05 -6.71 1.62
CA THR A 161 -11.91 -7.17 2.72
C THR A 161 -11.56 -8.58 3.20
N PRO A 162 -11.67 -8.88 4.51
CA PRO A 162 -11.75 -7.92 5.62
C PRO A 162 -10.61 -6.90 5.61
N ALA A 163 -10.81 -5.75 6.25
CA ALA A 163 -9.78 -4.70 6.28
C ALA A 163 -8.49 -5.20 6.97
N GLY A 164 -7.36 -4.96 6.32
CA GLY A 164 -6.04 -5.25 6.89
C GLY A 164 -5.48 -4.10 7.73
N ASN A 165 -4.19 -4.21 8.06
CA ASN A 165 -3.44 -3.21 8.84
C ASN A 165 -4.07 -2.89 10.21
N ILE A 166 -4.63 -3.91 10.86
CA ILE A 166 -5.23 -3.77 12.19
C ILE A 166 -4.12 -3.58 13.22
N VAL A 167 -4.18 -2.46 13.95
CA VAL A 167 -3.23 -2.14 15.02
C VAL A 167 -3.22 -3.27 16.06
N GLY A 168 -2.02 -3.67 16.48
CA GLY A 168 -1.80 -4.77 17.42
C GLY A 168 -1.75 -6.16 16.77
N GLN A 169 -2.03 -6.29 15.47
CA GLN A 169 -1.94 -7.55 14.74
C GLN A 169 -0.75 -7.57 13.78
N ALA A 170 -0.19 -8.75 13.49
CA ALA A 170 0.83 -8.93 12.47
C ALA A 170 0.18 -9.21 11.11
N PRO A 171 0.79 -8.80 9.98
CA PRO A 171 0.19 -8.98 8.65
C PRO A 171 0.09 -10.44 8.19
N PHE A 172 0.93 -11.32 8.73
CA PHE A 172 0.98 -12.74 8.41
C PHE A 172 1.63 -13.52 9.58
N PRO A 173 1.56 -14.86 9.59
CA PRO A 173 2.19 -15.67 10.63
C PRO A 173 3.72 -15.55 10.67
N LYS A 174 4.35 -15.75 11.83
CA LYS A 174 5.81 -15.59 11.98
C LYS A 174 6.59 -16.56 11.11
N GLU A 175 6.04 -17.72 10.81
CA GLU A 175 6.61 -18.75 9.95
C GLU A 175 6.81 -18.22 8.52
N THR A 176 5.91 -17.36 8.04
CA THR A 176 6.09 -16.64 6.78
C THR A 176 7.32 -15.74 6.83
N ALA A 177 7.54 -15.02 7.94
CA ALA A 177 8.72 -14.16 8.08
C ALA A 177 10.02 -14.96 8.04
N VAL A 178 10.05 -16.14 8.68
CA VAL A 178 11.20 -17.05 8.65
C VAL A 178 11.51 -17.51 7.23
N LYS A 179 10.50 -17.97 6.48
CA LYS A 179 10.67 -18.43 5.08
C LYS A 179 11.19 -17.32 4.16
N LEU A 180 10.77 -16.09 4.42
CA LEU A 180 11.11 -14.94 3.58
C LEU A 180 12.45 -14.30 3.94
N GLN A 181 13.14 -14.74 4.99
CA GLN A 181 14.37 -14.09 5.46
C GLN A 181 15.50 -14.08 4.40
N SER A 182 15.54 -15.05 3.49
CA SER A 182 16.49 -15.06 2.37
C SER A 182 16.24 -13.95 1.34
N PHE A 183 15.00 -13.47 1.22
CA PHE A 183 14.60 -12.40 0.31
C PHE A 183 14.55 -11.03 1.03
N TYR A 184 14.09 -11.05 2.28
CA TYR A 184 13.95 -9.90 3.16
C TYR A 184 14.68 -10.16 4.48
N PRO A 185 16.03 -10.00 4.49
CA PRO A 185 16.83 -10.31 5.67
C PRO A 185 16.45 -9.47 6.90
N GLN A 186 15.91 -8.27 6.68
CA GLN A 186 15.47 -7.35 7.73
C GLN A 186 14.15 -7.74 8.41
N LEU A 187 13.43 -8.76 7.92
CA LEU A 187 12.20 -9.22 8.57
C LEU A 187 12.45 -9.73 9.98
N LEU A 188 13.61 -10.37 10.20
CA LEU A 188 13.98 -10.96 11.48
C LEU A 188 15.39 -10.51 11.91
N PRO A 189 15.66 -10.29 13.21
CA PRO A 189 14.72 -10.45 14.33
C PRO A 189 13.52 -9.49 14.26
N GLY A 190 12.39 -9.93 14.81
CA GLY A 190 11.16 -9.15 14.78
C GLY A 190 11.29 -7.81 15.51
N ALA A 191 10.32 -6.92 15.28
CA ALA A 191 10.25 -5.62 15.93
C ALA A 191 10.25 -5.80 17.47
N PRO A 192 11.19 -5.15 18.19
CA PRO A 192 11.21 -5.20 19.64
C PRO A 192 9.96 -4.54 20.23
N GLU A 193 9.56 -5.00 21.41
CA GLU A 193 8.41 -4.44 22.16
C GLU A 193 8.86 -3.73 23.46
N ASP A 194 10.17 -3.68 23.75
CA ASP A 194 10.66 -2.99 24.94
C ASP A 194 10.59 -1.45 24.77
N PRO A 195 10.30 -0.70 25.84
CA PRO A 195 10.06 0.74 25.74
C PRO A 195 11.24 1.56 25.21
N GLU A 196 12.48 1.14 25.51
CA GLU A 196 13.67 1.87 25.10
C GLU A 196 13.88 1.77 23.59
N GLN A 197 13.75 0.57 23.03
CA GLN A 197 13.84 0.37 21.58
C GLN A 197 12.67 1.03 20.85
N ILE A 198 11.45 0.96 21.40
CA ILE A 198 10.28 1.65 20.82
C ILE A 198 10.58 3.14 20.66
N LYS A 199 11.09 3.80 21.71
CA LYS A 199 11.44 5.22 21.65
C LYS A 199 12.48 5.54 20.57
N LYS A 200 13.52 4.72 20.44
CA LYS A 200 14.53 4.86 19.37
C LYS A 200 13.92 4.73 17.98
N CYS A 201 13.00 3.77 17.81
CA CYS A 201 12.28 3.63 16.56
C CYS A 201 11.38 4.83 16.28
N GLU A 202 10.66 5.39 17.26
CA GLU A 202 9.87 6.61 17.07
C GLU A 202 10.71 7.80 16.61
N GLU A 203 11.89 7.99 17.19
CA GLU A 203 12.85 9.02 16.79
C GLU A 203 13.33 8.80 15.35
N PHE A 204 13.70 7.56 15.01
CA PHE A 204 14.04 7.17 13.64
C PHE A 204 12.89 7.44 12.66
N ARG A 205 11.64 7.10 13.02
CA ARG A 205 10.46 7.36 12.19
C ARG A 205 10.25 8.87 11.96
N LYS A 206 10.48 9.70 12.98
CA LYS A 206 10.46 11.17 12.85
C LYS A 206 11.55 11.66 11.90
N GLU A 207 12.77 11.15 12.03
CA GLU A 207 13.88 11.49 11.13
C GLU A 207 13.55 11.14 9.67
N MET A 208 12.97 9.96 9.42
CA MET A 208 12.56 9.57 8.07
C MET A 208 11.53 10.53 7.49
N LYS A 209 10.55 10.99 8.29
CA LYS A 209 9.59 12.01 7.86
C LYS A 209 10.23 13.36 7.56
N MET A 210 11.29 13.74 8.28
CA MET A 210 12.03 14.97 7.98
C MET A 210 12.85 14.85 6.70
N LYS A 211 13.45 13.68 6.44
CA LYS A 211 14.20 13.40 5.21
C LYS A 211 13.30 13.28 3.98
N ASN A 212 12.08 12.77 4.17
CA ASN A 212 11.07 12.66 3.12
C ASN A 212 9.75 13.31 3.60
N PRO A 213 9.65 14.65 3.61
CA PRO A 213 8.45 15.33 4.04
C PRO A 213 7.30 15.05 3.07
N ARG A 214 6.08 15.04 3.61
CA ARG A 214 4.88 14.87 2.78
C ARG A 214 4.78 16.00 1.77
N VAL A 215 4.96 15.65 0.51
CA VAL A 215 4.74 16.50 -0.64
C VAL A 215 3.86 15.71 -1.61
N ASP A 216 3.17 16.39 -2.53
CA ASP A 216 2.50 15.68 -3.62
C ASP A 216 3.56 14.84 -4.36
N LEU A 217 3.32 13.54 -4.61
CA LEU A 217 4.29 12.68 -5.30
C LEU A 217 4.67 13.22 -6.68
N VAL A 218 3.73 13.91 -7.35
CA VAL A 218 3.98 14.62 -8.61
C VAL A 218 4.92 15.81 -8.41
N GLU A 219 4.90 16.43 -7.23
CA GLU A 219 5.84 17.49 -6.84
C GLU A 219 7.21 16.94 -6.42
N LYS A 220 7.26 15.72 -5.86
CA LYS A 220 8.50 15.04 -5.52
C LYS A 220 9.31 14.65 -6.74
N ALA A 221 8.63 14.16 -7.79
CA ALA A 221 9.24 13.87 -9.09
C ALA A 221 9.87 15.10 -9.76
N LYS A 222 9.59 16.33 -9.30
CA LYS A 222 10.21 17.56 -9.81
C LYS A 222 11.62 17.84 -9.26
N ARG A 223 12.04 17.14 -8.20
CA ARG A 223 13.28 17.41 -7.45
C ARG A 223 14.43 16.45 -7.80
N GLN A 224 14.20 15.50 -8.69
CA GLN A 224 15.16 14.54 -9.23
C GLN A 224 15.43 14.87 -10.70
#